data_AF-A0A383DI33-F1
#
_entry.id   AF-A0A383DI33-F1
#
_cell.length_a   1.000
_cell.length_b   1.000
_cell.length_c   1.000
_cell.angle_alpha   90.00
_cell.angle_beta   90.00
_cell.angle_gamma   90.00
#
_symmetry.space_group_name_H-M   'P 1'
#
loop_
_entity.id
_entity.type
_entity.pdbx_description
1 polymer ?
#
loop_
_entity_poly.entity_id
_entity_poly.type
_entity_poly.pdbx_seq_one_letter_code
_entity_poly.pdbx_strand_id
1 'polypeptide(L)' 'MSAFHLTDQQVSFFHTFGYLSFSGLMTDCIDEIESAFEALWKKNGGGHNGQPHDG' A
#
# COMPACT_ATOMS: atom_id res chain seq x y z
N MET A 1 22.26 -11.50 -1.18
CA MET A 1 21.28 -10.39 -1.36
C MET A 1 21.97 -9.12 -0.93
N SER A 2 22.20 -8.17 -1.84
CA SER A 2 22.65 -6.83 -1.43
C SER A 2 21.48 -6.11 -0.77
N ALA A 3 21.73 -5.42 0.34
CA ALA A 3 20.70 -4.60 0.97
C ALA A 3 20.28 -3.47 0.02
N PHE A 4 18.96 -3.23 -0.08
CA PHE A 4 18.42 -2.09 -0.82
C PHE A 4 18.82 -0.78 -0.13
N HIS A 5 19.32 0.16 -0.91
CA HIS A 5 19.70 1.49 -0.44
C HIS A 5 19.08 2.55 -1.35
N LEU A 6 18.58 3.63 -0.75
CA LEU A 6 18.14 4.80 -1.49
C LEU A 6 19.33 5.52 -2.10
N THR A 7 19.12 6.15 -3.25
CA THR A 7 20.12 7.07 -3.80
C THR A 7 20.13 8.37 -3.00
N ASP A 8 21.25 9.10 -3.02
CA ASP A 8 21.35 10.42 -2.37
C ASP A 8 20.28 11.40 -2.89
N GLN A 9 19.90 11.27 -4.16
CA GLN A 9 18.82 12.05 -4.77
C GLN A 9 17.46 11.73 -4.15
N GLN A 10 17.15 10.44 -3.92
CA GLN A 10 15.90 10.05 -3.24
C GLN A 10 15.90 10.54 -1.79
N VAL A 11 17.03 10.45 -1.07
CA VAL A 11 17.16 10.99 0.29
C VAL A 11 16.91 12.50 0.29
N SER A 12 17.52 13.25 -0.62
CA SER A 12 17.33 14.70 -0.76
C SER A 12 15.89 15.08 -1.12
N PHE A 13 15.25 14.32 -2.02
CA PHE A 13 13.83 14.49 -2.37
C PHE A 13 12.94 14.33 -1.13
N PHE A 14 13.15 13.27 -0.35
CA PHE A 14 12.38 13.04 0.88
C PHE A 14 12.56 14.17 1.89
N HIS A 15 13.79 14.67 2.09
CA HIS A 15 14.02 15.82 2.97
C HIS A 15 13.30 17.09 2.50
N THR A 16 13.15 17.28 1.19
CA THR A 16 12.48 18.46 0.62
C THR A 16 10.96 18.35 0.66
N PHE A 17 10.40 17.17 0.37
CA PHE A 17 8.97 17.00 0.11
C PHE A 17 8.24 16.12 1.14
N GLY A 18 8.96 15.36 1.96
CA GLY A 18 8.39 14.50 3.01
C GLY A 18 7.80 13.17 2.53
N TYR A 19 7.99 12.80 1.26
CA TYR A 19 7.51 11.53 0.71
C TYR A 19 8.44 10.99 -0.38
N LEU A 20 8.24 9.72 -0.75
CA LEU A 20 8.83 9.08 -1.92
C LEU A 20 7.75 8.34 -2.70
N SER A 21 7.91 8.25 -4.01
CA SER A 21 7.07 7.42 -4.86
C SER A 21 7.93 6.30 -5.47
N PHE A 22 7.45 5.06 -5.35
CA PHE A 22 8.06 3.89 -5.93
C PHE A 22 7.05 3.18 -6.82
N SER A 23 7.09 3.46 -8.12
CA SER A 23 6.21 2.84 -9.10
C SER A 23 6.40 1.33 -9.10
N GLY A 24 5.31 0.59 -8.88
CA GLY A 24 5.29 -0.87 -8.93
C GLY A 24 5.95 -1.58 -7.74
N LEU A 25 6.23 -0.87 -6.64
CA LEU A 25 6.87 -1.46 -5.45
C LEU A 25 6.13 -2.69 -4.90
N MET A 26 4.81 -2.71 -5.04
CA MET A 26 3.95 -3.77 -4.50
C MET A 26 3.22 -4.56 -5.59
N THR A 27 3.61 -4.44 -6.85
CA THR A 27 2.89 -5.11 -7.96
C THR A 27 2.86 -6.64 -7.83
N ASP A 28 3.81 -7.21 -7.10
CA ASP A 28 3.90 -8.65 -6.83
C ASP A 28 2.96 -9.14 -5.70
N CYS A 29 2.40 -8.23 -4.89
CA CYS A 29 1.62 -8.60 -3.70
C CYS A 29 0.34 -7.76 -3.48
N ILE A 30 0.06 -6.76 -4.32
CA ILE A 30 -1.05 -5.84 -4.09
C ILE A 30 -2.41 -6.54 -4.07
N ASP A 31 -2.62 -7.52 -4.95
CA ASP A 31 -3.86 -8.31 -5.02
C ASP A 31 -4.09 -9.14 -3.74
N GLU A 32 -3.02 -9.65 -3.13
CA GLU A 32 -3.08 -10.40 -1.86
C GLU A 32 -3.46 -9.48 -0.70
N ILE A 33 -2.89 -8.27 -0.68
CA ILE A 33 -3.20 -7.25 0.33
C ILE A 33 -4.65 -6.81 0.22
N GLU A 34 -5.12 -6.53 -0.99
CA GLU A 34 -6.52 -6.17 -1.27
C GLU A 34 -7.47 -7.27 -0.78
N SER A 35 -7.20 -8.53 -1.16
CA SER A 35 -8.01 -9.67 -0.75
C SER A 35 -8.04 -9.86 0.77
N ALA A 36 -6.90 -9.69 1.45
CA ALA A 36 -6.80 -9.80 2.90
C ALA A 36 -7.57 -8.67 3.60
N PHE A 37 -7.49 -7.45 3.07
CA PHE A 37 -8.24 -6.31 3.55
C PHE A 37 -9.74 -6.54 3.43
N GLU A 38 -10.22 -6.97 2.26
CA GLU A 38 -11.64 -7.24 2.02
C GLU A 38 -12.20 -8.33 2.94
N ALA A 39 -11.44 -9.40 3.17
CA ALA A 39 -11.82 -10.46 4.10
C ALA A 39 -11.99 -9.93 5.54
N LEU A 40 -11.05 -9.09 5.99
CA LEU A 40 -11.11 -8.45 7.31
C LEU A 40 -12.27 -7.45 7.40
N TRP A 41 -12.46 -6.65 6.36
CA TRP A 41 -13.51 -5.64 6.26
C TRP A 41 -14.91 -6.28 6.35
N LYS A 42 -15.15 -7.33 5.57
CA LYS A 42 -16.38 -8.13 5.62
C LYS A 42 -16.61 -8.76 6.99
N LYS A 43 -15.56 -9.32 7.61
CA LYS A 43 -15.64 -9.91 8.95
C LYS A 43 -16.04 -8.89 10.02
N ASN A 44 -15.57 -7.65 9.90
CA ASN A 44 -15.82 -6.59 10.86
C ASN A 44 -17.09 -5.76 10.57
N GLY A 45 -17.96 -6.27 9.69
CA GLY A 45 -19.30 -5.73 9.48
C GLY A 45 -19.47 -4.94 8.20
N GLY A 46 -18.44 -4.75 7.36
CA GLY A 46 -18.54 -4.05 6.07
C GLY A 46 -18.94 -2.57 6.18
N GLY A 47 -18.34 -1.72 5.36
CA GLY A 47 -18.80 -0.33 5.18
C GLY A 47 -20.25 -0.34 4.72
N HIS A 48 -21.12 0.45 5.36
CA HIS A 48 -22.58 0.44 5.22
C HIS A 48 -23.34 -0.70 5.95
N ASN A 49 -23.02 -0.96 7.23
CA ASN A 49 -23.91 -1.74 8.11
C ASN A 49 -24.20 -3.17 7.58
N GLY A 50 -23.15 -3.85 7.08
CA GLY A 50 -23.25 -5.20 6.52
C GLY A 50 -23.52 -5.25 5.01
N GLN A 51 -23.68 -4.11 4.34
CA GLN A 51 -23.80 -4.07 2.88
C GLN A 51 -22.41 -4.17 2.21
N PRO A 52 -22.35 -4.71 0.98
CA PRO A 52 -21.15 -4.62 0.15
C PRO A 52 -20.76 -3.15 -0.05
N HIS A 53 -19.46 -2.87 0.00
CA HIS A 53 -18.95 -1.60 -0.47
C HIS A 53 -19.07 -1.60 -2.00
N ASP A 54 -20.03 -0.87 -2.53
CA ASP A 54 -20.10 -0.61 -3.97
C ASP A 54 -18.89 0.27 -4.32
N GLY A 55 -17.95 -0.30 -5.08
CA GLY A 55 -16.78 0.41 -5.61
C GLY A 55 -17.14 1.56 -6.53
#